data_AF-A0A1B2R410-F1
#
_entry.id   AF-A0A1B2R410-F1
#
_cell.length_a   1.000
_cell.length_b   1.000
_cell.length_c   1.000
_cell.angle_alpha   90.00
_cell.angle_beta   90.00
_cell.angle_gamma   90.00
#
_symmetry.space_group_name_H-M   'P 1'
#
loop_
_entity.id
_entity.type
_entity.pdbx_description
1 polymer ?
#
loop_
_entity_poly.entity_id
_entity_poly.type
_entity_poly.pdbx_seq_one_letter_code
_entity_poly.pdbx_strand_id
1 'polypeptide(L)' 'MARITVEDCLTHIPNRFTLTLAATYRARELAQGHAPRLDSKDKPTVTALREIAGGLTGAEMLRKVPT' A
#
# COMPACT_ATOMS: atom_id res chain seq x y z
N MET A 1 14.56 -3.63 8.74
CA MET A 1 14.46 -3.11 7.36
C MET A 1 13.75 -4.18 6.54
N ALA A 2 12.44 -4.04 6.37
CA ALA A 2 11.64 -5.05 5.69
C ALA A 2 12.16 -5.28 4.27
N ARG A 3 12.55 -6.52 3.96
CA ARG A 3 12.97 -6.97 2.64
C ARG A 3 11.69 -7.16 1.80
N ILE A 4 11.11 -6.06 1.34
CA ILE A 4 10.02 -6.05 0.37
C ILE A 4 10.56 -5.58 -0.97
N THR A 5 10.24 -6.30 -2.04
CA THR A 5 10.60 -5.90 -3.39
C THR A 5 9.41 -5.28 -4.10
N VAL A 6 9.68 -4.43 -5.09
CA VAL A 6 8.61 -3.86 -5.93
C VAL A 6 7.96 -4.95 -6.77
N GLU A 7 8.68 -6.03 -7.08
CA GLU A 7 8.19 -7.17 -7.86
C GLU A 7 7.02 -7.86 -7.16
N ASP A 8 7.09 -8.01 -5.82
CA ASP A 8 6.00 -8.56 -5.01
C ASP A 8 4.73 -7.71 -5.07
N CYS A 9 4.85 -6.40 -5.29
CA CYS A 9 3.70 -5.50 -5.41
C CYS A 9 3.12 -5.51 -6.84
N LEU A 10 3.97 -5.74 -7.84
CA LEU A 10 3.60 -5.73 -9.26
C LEU A 10 2.76 -6.94 -9.67
N THR A 11 2.83 -8.05 -8.93
CA THR A 11 1.95 -9.21 -9.10
C THR A 11 0.47 -8.85 -8.87
N HIS A 12 0.20 -7.89 -7.96
CA HIS A 12 -1.14 -7.44 -7.62
C HIS A 12 -1.57 -6.19 -8.40
N ILE A 13 -0.64 -5.25 -8.61
CA ILE A 13 -0.89 -4.01 -9.36
C ILE A 13 0.17 -3.88 -10.46
N PRO A 14 -0.12 -4.31 -11.70
CA PRO A 14 0.88 -4.36 -12.78
C PRO A 14 1.35 -2.97 -13.23
N ASN A 15 0.55 -1.92 -13.00
CA ASN A 15 0.89 -0.56 -13.33
C ASN A 15 1.62 0.15 -12.17
N ARG A 16 2.88 0.56 -12.41
CA ARG A 16 3.74 1.24 -11.42
C ARG A 16 3.20 2.59 -10.94
N PHE A 17 2.52 3.34 -11.80
CA PHE A 17 1.90 4.62 -11.42
C PHE A 17 0.70 4.38 -10.51
N THR A 18 -0.17 3.43 -10.89
CA THR A 18 -1.32 2.99 -10.09
C THR A 18 -0.88 2.44 -8.74
N LEU A 19 0.19 1.65 -8.71
CA LEU A 19 0.80 1.13 -7.49
C LEU A 19 1.26 2.27 -6.57
N THR A 20 2.00 3.24 -7.12
CA THR A 20 2.52 4.37 -6.35
C THR A 20 1.39 5.22 -5.77
N LEU A 21 0.33 5.46 -6.55
CA LEU A 21 -0.85 6.19 -6.08
C LEU A 21 -1.57 5.42 -4.97
N ALA A 22 -1.87 4.14 -5.18
CA ALA A 22 -2.57 3.30 -4.20
C ALA A 22 -1.78 3.18 -2.89
N ALA A 23 -0.46 2.98 -2.97
CA ALA A 23 0.43 2.94 -1.82
C ALA A 23 0.45 4.28 -1.07
N THR A 24 0.48 5.41 -1.78
CA THR A 24 0.46 6.75 -1.19
C THR A 24 -0.83 7.01 -0.43
N TYR A 25 -1.98 6.69 -1.03
CA TYR A 25 -3.28 6.83 -0.37
C TYR A 25 -3.37 5.98 0.90
N ARG A 26 -2.95 4.72 0.81
CA ARG A 26 -2.95 3.83 1.97
C ARG A 26 -1.99 4.30 3.05
N ALA A 27 -0.79 4.73 2.69
CA ALA A 27 0.18 5.28 3.63
C ALA A 27 -0.38 6.53 4.34
N ARG A 28 -1.18 7.35 3.66
CA ARG A 28 -1.85 8.51 4.27
C ARG A 28 -2.92 8.10 5.29
N GLU A 29 -3.76 7.11 4.98
CA GLU A 29 -4.71 6.55 5.95
C GLU A 29 -3.97 6.02 7.19
N LEU A 30 -2.88 5.28 7.00
CA LEU A 30 -2.07 4.77 8.12
C LEU A 30 -1.45 5.91 8.94
N ALA A 31 -0.98 6.97 8.29
CA ALA A 31 -0.47 8.16 8.97
C ALA A 31 -1.56 8.93 9.74
N GLN A 32 -2.83 8.85 9.30
CA GLN A 32 -3.98 9.41 10.00
C GLN A 32 -4.45 8.55 11.19
N GLY A 33 -3.81 7.41 11.46
CA GLY A 33 -4.14 6.52 12.57
C GLY A 33 -5.15 5.43 12.24
N HIS A 34 -5.44 5.18 10.96
CA HIS A 34 -6.25 4.02 10.58
C HIS A 34 -5.53 2.72 10.92
N ALA A 35 -6.31 1.70 11.29
CA ALA A 35 -5.78 0.40 11.65
C ALA A 35 -4.99 -0.22 10.46
N PRO A 36 -3.72 -0.61 10.68
CA PRO A 36 -2.98 -1.39 9.70
C PRO A 36 -3.58 -2.80 9.59
N ARG A 37 -3.63 -3.33 8.36
CA ARG A 37 -4.06 -4.72 8.12
C ARG A 37 -2.94 -5.71 8.45
N LEU A 38 -1.70 -5.22 8.52
CA LEU A 38 -0.53 -6.02 8.81
C LEU A 38 0.29 -5.31 9.89
N ASP A 39 0.55 -6.02 11.00
CA ASP A 39 1.35 -5.47 12.10
C ASP A 39 2.78 -5.19 11.64
N SER A 40 3.17 -3.93 11.69
CA SER A 40 4.43 -3.46 11.15
C SER A 40 4.92 -2.27 11.95
N LYS A 41 6.15 -2.36 12.44
CA LYS A 41 6.87 -1.24 13.08
C LYS A 41 7.56 -0.32 12.08
N ASP A 42 7.36 -0.55 10.78
CA ASP A 42 7.95 0.25 9.72
C ASP A 42 7.16 1.55 9.47
N LYS A 43 7.75 2.46 8.68
CA LYS A 43 7.07 3.67 8.22
C LYS A 43 5.77 3.32 7.47
N PRO A 44 4.74 4.19 7.51
CA PRO A 44 3.44 3.91 6.90
C PRO A 44 3.51 3.59 5.41
N THR A 45 4.48 4.16 4.68
CA THR A 45 4.75 3.82 3.28
C THR A 45 5.20 2.38 3.08
N VAL A 46 6.08 1.87 3.94
CA VAL A 46 6.57 0.49 3.88
C VAL A 46 5.45 -0.47 4.28
N THR A 47 4.69 -0.13 5.32
CA THR A 47 3.52 -0.92 5.75
C THR A 47 2.47 -1.00 4.64
N ALA A 48 2.17 0.10 3.94
CA ALA A 48 1.27 0.10 2.79
C ALA A 48 1.75 -0.79 1.65
N LEU A 49 3.04 -0.74 1.30
CA LEU A 49 3.60 -1.64 0.27
C LEU A 49 3.55 -3.10 0.70
N ARG A 50 3.76 -3.41 1.99
CA ARG A 50 3.63 -4.78 2.53
C ARG A 50 2.20 -5.29 2.50
N GLU A 51 1.22 -4.43 2.77
CA GLU A 51 -0.18 -4.79 2.59
C GLU A 51 -0.52 -5.07 1.11
N ILE A 52 0.06 -4.32 0.17
CA ILE A 52 -0.14 -4.54 -1.27
C ILE A 52 0.51 -5.84 -1.73
N ALA A 53 1.75 -6.11 -1.33
CA ALA A 53 2.45 -7.36 -1.62
C ALA A 53 1.77 -8.59 -0.99
N GLY A 54 1.04 -8.40 0.13
CA GLY A 54 0.22 -9.44 0.75
C GLY A 54 -1.18 -9.59 0.16
N GLY A 55 -1.55 -8.79 -0.85
CA GLY A 55 -2.89 -8.79 -1.44
C GLY A 55 -4.00 -8.27 -0.51
N LEU A 56 -3.65 -7.62 0.61
CA LEU A 56 -4.59 -7.09 1.60
C LEU A 56 -5.15 -5.72 1.21
N THR A 57 -4.42 -4.98 0.36
CA THR A 57 -4.80 -3.66 -0.13
C THR A 57 -4.47 -3.59 -1.63
N GLY A 58 -5.42 -3.18 -2.48
CA GLY A 58 -5.24 -3.13 -3.93
C GLY A 58 -5.58 -1.79 -4.58
N ALA A 59 -5.81 -1.82 -5.90
CA ALA A 59 -6.24 -0.66 -6.69
C ALA A 59 -7.62 -0.11 -6.29
N GLU A 60 -8.37 -0.83 -5.44
CA GLU A 60 -9.60 -0.35 -4.81
C GLU A 60 -9.43 0.98 -4.06
N MET A 61 -8.22 1.25 -3.54
CA MET A 61 -7.88 2.49 -2.86
C MET A 61 -8.07 3.72 -3.75
N LEU A 62 -7.96 3.54 -5.07
CA LEU A 62 -8.13 4.63 -6.04
C LEU A 62 -9.59 4.99 -6.31
N ARG A 63 -10.55 4.08 -6.00
CA ARG A 63 -11.99 4.39 -6.12
C ARG A 63 -12.48 5.33 -5.02
N LYS A 64 -11.74 5.42 -3.91
CA LYS A 64 -12.06 6.30 -2.79
C LYS A 64 -11.68 7.76 -3.03
N VAL A 65 -10.99 8.07 -4.14
CA VAL A 65 -10.60 9.43 -4.48
C VAL A 65 -11.83 10.15 -5.04
N PRO A 66 -12.37 11.16 -4.34
CA PRO A 66 -13.39 12.01 -4.93
C PRO A 66 -12.76 12.73 -6.14
N THR A 67 -13.47 12.75 -7.26
CA THR A 67 -13.13 13.62 -8.40
C THR A 67 -13.37 15.07 -8.03
#